data_AF-A0A970Q910-F1
#
_entry.id   AF-A0A970Q910-F1
#
_cell.length_a   1.000
_cell.length_b   1.000
_cell.length_c   1.000
_cell.angle_alpha   90.00
_cell.angle_beta   90.00
_cell.angle_gamma   90.00
#
_symmetry.space_group_name_H-M   'P 1'
#
loop_
_entity.id
_entity.type
_entity.pdbx_description
1 polymer ?
#
loop_
_entity_poly.entity_id
_entity_poly.type
_entity_poly.pdbx_seq_one_letter_code
_entity_poly.pdbx_strand_id
1 'polypeptide(L)'
;METAVPFRAWRYAPQAGDLTSLVAPPYDVIGPDLQSRLYAAGPHNVVRVDLGITTPSDTPCDDRYTRAAAQLAEWKERGVLVRDPEPSITFVEESFTGPDGRPCERHGFLAAMRLYDFDEGVVYPHEQTLSGPKEDRYRLMATTAMSLSPVFLLYDLPGDEITAAWRAGVGSKDPAADIVDEMGTATKLWPTSDPDLLDTIRKSLENARFIIADGHHRYETALRYRDQRRAEEAAEGGAGGRAGRGGPRAGVKEGPEGPPPQGPAPPSTPAYDYALAYFSNMADSGMAIYSTHRLVTGLAPELVAALPRTLSGTFEVERLTGGEEPAREAAGGNTGATPSIAAAAGPAAAPPGAAAAEAAVTAYLAKHPRRAFGLWGPGFEAAYGLKLTDAAAARTTESGRSAAYRELDVTILQSQVLGKALGIGAADMAAERYVTFFKDQKEAFARLEAGDFQVGFFMNPTGLDQIREAAFSGERMPQKATFFYPKLPTGLVFHELEGSLWPIRHRRRR
;
A
#
# COMPACT_ATOMS: atom_id res chain seq x y z
N MET A 1 -1.39 9.71 -24.65
CA MET A 1 -2.67 9.31 -24.02
C MET A 1 -2.64 9.80 -22.59
N GLU A 2 -3.76 10.29 -22.10
CA GLU A 2 -3.89 10.87 -20.77
C GLU A 2 -3.69 9.81 -19.68
N THR A 3 -3.02 10.19 -18.58
CA THR A 3 -2.63 9.28 -17.50
C THR A 3 -3.78 8.93 -16.57
N ALA A 4 -4.58 9.91 -16.14
CA ALA A 4 -5.76 9.72 -15.32
C ALA A 4 -6.98 10.20 -16.11
N VAL A 5 -7.97 9.32 -16.30
CA VAL A 5 -9.12 9.60 -17.16
C VAL A 5 -10.44 9.23 -16.47
N PRO A 6 -11.51 10.01 -16.70
CA PRO A 6 -12.84 9.71 -16.15
C PRO A 6 -13.41 8.47 -16.81
N PHE A 7 -14.12 7.59 -16.11
CA PHE A 7 -14.66 6.35 -16.69
C PHE A 7 -16.08 6.06 -16.22
N ARG A 8 -16.78 5.18 -16.94
CA ARG A 8 -18.13 4.76 -16.56
C ARG A 8 -18.05 3.70 -15.48
N ALA A 9 -17.86 4.13 -14.25
CA ALA A 9 -17.74 3.25 -13.09
C ALA A 9 -19.01 2.43 -12.86
N TRP A 10 -18.85 1.22 -12.34
CA TRP A 10 -19.94 0.50 -11.69
C TRP A 10 -19.98 0.92 -10.21
N ARG A 11 -21.18 1.16 -9.69
CA ARG A 11 -21.42 1.60 -8.30
C ARG A 11 -22.59 0.85 -7.70
N TYR A 12 -22.60 0.73 -6.38
CA TYR A 12 -23.79 0.28 -5.67
C TYR A 12 -24.95 1.25 -5.92
N ALA A 13 -26.10 0.69 -6.32
CA ALA A 13 -27.34 1.45 -6.41
C ALA A 13 -27.93 1.68 -5.01
N PRO A 14 -28.78 2.70 -4.80
CA PRO A 14 -29.44 2.92 -3.50
C PRO A 14 -30.20 1.69 -2.96
N GLN A 15 -30.78 0.86 -3.85
CA GLN A 15 -31.44 -0.39 -3.43
C GLN A 15 -30.50 -1.50 -2.93
N ALA A 16 -29.18 -1.37 -3.13
CA ALA A 16 -28.21 -2.35 -2.66
C ALA A 16 -28.08 -2.36 -1.13
N GLY A 17 -28.41 -1.24 -0.48
CA GLY A 17 -28.29 -1.01 0.96
C GLY A 17 -27.43 0.22 1.29
N ASP A 18 -27.19 0.43 2.58
CA ASP A 18 -26.25 1.45 3.06
C ASP A 18 -24.83 1.09 2.65
N LEU A 19 -24.17 1.97 1.90
CA LEU A 19 -22.81 1.78 1.37
C LEU A 19 -21.80 1.41 2.46
N THR A 20 -21.97 1.91 3.69
CA THR A 20 -21.12 1.59 4.85
C THR A 20 -21.06 0.07 5.09
N SER A 21 -22.18 -0.63 4.92
CA SER A 21 -22.28 -2.09 5.09
C SER A 21 -21.83 -2.89 3.86
N LEU A 22 -21.61 -2.22 2.73
CA LEU A 22 -21.30 -2.85 1.44
C LEU A 22 -19.80 -2.80 1.13
N VAL A 23 -19.09 -1.81 1.64
CA VAL A 23 -17.64 -1.70 1.48
C VAL A 23 -16.89 -2.62 2.45
N ALA A 24 -15.59 -2.78 2.21
CA ALA A 24 -14.69 -3.48 3.10
C ALA A 24 -13.31 -2.83 3.08
N PRO A 25 -12.49 -3.00 4.14
CA PRO A 25 -11.07 -2.70 4.06
C PRO A 25 -10.38 -3.46 2.90
N PRO A 26 -9.16 -3.07 2.49
CA PRO A 26 -8.39 -3.85 1.53
C PRO A 26 -8.23 -5.32 1.93
N TYR A 27 -8.24 -6.22 0.94
CA TYR A 27 -8.13 -7.66 1.17
C TYR A 27 -6.92 -8.08 2.00
N ASP A 28 -5.81 -7.35 1.93
CA ASP A 28 -4.54 -7.68 2.60
C ASP A 28 -4.51 -7.28 4.09
N VAL A 29 -5.55 -6.62 4.59
CA VAL A 29 -5.74 -6.36 6.02
C VAL A 29 -6.90 -7.15 6.63
N ILE A 30 -7.61 -7.96 5.84
CA ILE A 30 -8.75 -8.75 6.29
C ILE A 30 -8.28 -10.14 6.75
N GLY A 31 -8.32 -10.37 8.07
CA GLY A 31 -8.17 -11.69 8.66
C GLY A 31 -9.45 -12.54 8.62
N PRO A 32 -9.39 -13.85 8.96
CA PRO A 32 -10.54 -14.77 8.89
C PRO A 32 -11.77 -14.32 9.70
N ASP A 33 -11.57 -13.76 10.88
CA ASP A 33 -12.66 -13.30 11.74
C ASP A 33 -13.39 -12.10 11.13
N LEU A 34 -12.63 -11.11 10.63
CA LEU A 34 -13.20 -9.95 9.94
C LEU A 34 -13.87 -10.38 8.62
N GLN A 35 -13.27 -11.30 7.86
CA GLN A 35 -13.89 -11.85 6.65
C GLN A 35 -15.26 -12.46 6.97
N SER A 36 -15.34 -13.27 8.03
CA SER A 36 -16.59 -13.92 8.44
C SER A 36 -17.65 -12.90 8.86
N ARG A 37 -17.28 -11.85 9.60
CA ARG A 37 -18.18 -10.75 9.97
C ARG A 37 -18.69 -9.98 8.75
N LEU A 38 -17.81 -9.62 7.82
CA LEU A 38 -18.17 -8.92 6.58
C LEU A 38 -19.09 -9.77 5.69
N TYR A 39 -18.87 -11.09 5.64
CA TYR A 39 -19.78 -12.02 4.99
C TYR A 39 -21.16 -12.04 5.66
N ALA A 40 -21.21 -12.05 6.99
CA ALA A 40 -22.46 -12.02 7.74
C ALA A 40 -23.20 -10.67 7.66
N ALA A 41 -22.48 -9.56 7.41
CA ALA A 41 -23.05 -8.22 7.33
C ALA A 41 -24.08 -8.06 6.20
N GLY A 42 -23.89 -8.74 5.07
CA GLY A 42 -24.88 -8.73 4.01
C GLY A 42 -24.49 -9.48 2.73
N PRO A 43 -25.46 -9.77 1.85
CA PRO A 43 -25.23 -10.48 0.59
C PRO A 43 -24.48 -9.63 -0.45
N HIS A 44 -24.47 -8.31 -0.28
CA HIS A 44 -23.88 -7.35 -1.23
C HIS A 44 -22.52 -6.79 -0.77
N ASN A 45 -21.98 -7.24 0.37
CA ASN A 45 -20.67 -6.77 0.82
C ASN A 45 -19.57 -7.18 -0.17
N VAL A 46 -18.71 -6.23 -0.51
CA VAL A 46 -17.64 -6.36 -1.50
C VAL A 46 -16.62 -7.45 -1.16
N VAL A 47 -16.46 -7.81 0.11
CA VAL A 47 -15.57 -8.92 0.53
C VAL A 47 -15.89 -10.20 -0.24
N ARG A 48 -17.15 -10.40 -0.63
CA ARG A 48 -17.61 -11.61 -1.32
C ARG A 48 -17.04 -11.73 -2.73
N VAL A 49 -16.67 -10.60 -3.35
CA VAL A 49 -16.12 -10.54 -4.71
C VAL A 49 -14.64 -10.20 -4.72
N ASP A 50 -14.12 -9.47 -3.72
CA ASP A 50 -12.69 -9.10 -3.63
C ASP A 50 -11.85 -10.11 -2.82
N LEU A 51 -12.42 -10.74 -1.79
CA LEU A 51 -11.77 -11.73 -0.94
C LEU A 51 -12.73 -12.87 -0.58
N GLY A 52 -13.06 -13.66 -1.59
CA GLY A 52 -14.00 -14.78 -1.45
C GLY A 52 -13.52 -15.87 -0.47
N ILE A 53 -14.43 -16.45 0.32
CA ILE A 53 -14.14 -17.62 1.17
C ILE A 53 -13.73 -18.81 0.30
N THR A 54 -12.68 -19.49 0.73
CA THR A 54 -12.22 -20.77 0.17
C THR A 54 -12.85 -21.91 0.96
N THR A 55 -13.35 -22.93 0.27
CA THR A 55 -14.02 -24.07 0.91
C THR A 55 -13.34 -25.40 0.56
N PRO A 56 -13.47 -26.44 1.40
CA PRO A 56 -12.96 -27.78 1.05
C PRO A 56 -13.58 -28.39 -0.21
N SER A 57 -14.73 -27.87 -0.66
CA SER A 57 -15.43 -28.29 -1.88
C SER A 57 -14.96 -27.54 -3.13
N ASP A 58 -14.05 -26.57 -3.01
CA ASP A 58 -13.58 -25.79 -4.16
C ASP A 58 -12.88 -26.71 -5.19
N THR A 59 -13.22 -26.51 -6.46
CA THR A 59 -12.65 -27.21 -7.61
C THR A 59 -12.06 -26.21 -8.59
N PRO A 60 -11.21 -26.63 -9.55
CA PRO A 60 -10.69 -25.71 -10.58
C PRO A 60 -11.76 -24.99 -11.42
N CYS A 61 -13.00 -25.49 -11.46
CA CYS A 61 -14.11 -24.90 -12.21
C CYS A 61 -15.18 -24.25 -11.31
N ASP A 62 -15.06 -24.42 -10.00
CA ASP A 62 -15.96 -23.83 -8.99
C ASP A 62 -15.13 -23.48 -7.75
N ASP A 63 -14.56 -22.29 -7.76
CA ASP A 63 -13.75 -21.76 -6.67
C ASP A 63 -14.20 -20.35 -6.31
N ARG A 64 -13.48 -19.73 -5.37
CA ARG A 64 -13.77 -18.38 -4.91
C ARG A 64 -13.80 -17.33 -6.03
N TYR A 65 -13.05 -17.52 -7.12
CA TYR A 65 -12.97 -16.56 -8.23
C TYR A 65 -14.16 -16.71 -9.18
N THR A 66 -14.56 -17.95 -9.51
CA THR A 66 -15.74 -18.19 -10.34
C THR A 66 -17.02 -17.76 -9.61
N ARG A 67 -17.08 -17.98 -8.29
CA ARG A 67 -18.16 -17.45 -7.44
C ARG A 67 -18.19 -15.92 -7.44
N ALA A 68 -17.04 -15.26 -7.33
CA ALA A 68 -16.97 -13.80 -7.42
C ALA A 68 -17.50 -13.27 -8.76
N ALA A 69 -17.12 -13.90 -9.88
CA ALA A 69 -17.60 -13.54 -11.21
C ALA A 69 -19.12 -13.73 -11.36
N ALA A 70 -19.65 -14.88 -10.91
CA ALA A 70 -21.09 -15.15 -10.92
C ALA A 70 -21.86 -14.14 -10.07
N GLN A 71 -21.34 -13.80 -8.89
CA GLN A 71 -21.95 -12.83 -8.00
C GLN A 71 -21.92 -11.41 -8.56
N LEU A 72 -20.84 -10.98 -9.21
CA LEU A 72 -20.78 -9.70 -9.92
C LEU A 72 -21.78 -9.64 -11.07
N ALA A 73 -21.93 -10.72 -11.84
CA ALA A 73 -22.93 -10.80 -12.91
C ALA A 73 -24.35 -10.69 -12.34
N GLU A 74 -24.67 -11.41 -11.27
CA GLU A 74 -25.95 -11.32 -10.57
C GLU A 74 -26.21 -9.89 -10.06
N TRP A 75 -25.21 -9.25 -9.45
CA TRP A 75 -25.34 -7.88 -8.96
C TRP A 75 -25.64 -6.89 -10.09
N LYS A 76 -25.01 -7.04 -11.26
CA LYS A 76 -25.29 -6.21 -12.44
C LYS A 76 -26.71 -6.47 -12.98
N GLU A 77 -27.11 -7.74 -13.10
CA GLU A 77 -28.43 -8.13 -13.62
C GLU A 77 -29.58 -7.63 -12.73
N ARG A 78 -29.44 -7.78 -11.41
CA ARG A 78 -30.44 -7.37 -10.43
C ARG A 78 -30.42 -5.86 -10.12
N GLY A 79 -29.52 -5.10 -10.75
CA GLY A 79 -29.36 -3.68 -10.50
C GLY A 79 -28.84 -3.34 -9.11
N VAL A 80 -28.15 -4.28 -8.44
CA VAL A 80 -27.38 -3.99 -7.21
C VAL A 80 -26.19 -3.10 -7.56
N LEU A 81 -25.52 -3.40 -8.68
CA LEU A 81 -24.56 -2.51 -9.31
C LEU A 81 -25.20 -1.83 -10.52
N VAL A 82 -25.01 -0.52 -10.62
CA VAL A 82 -25.41 0.30 -11.78
C VAL A 82 -24.19 0.99 -12.36
N ARG A 83 -24.17 1.13 -13.68
CA ARG A 83 -23.06 1.77 -14.40
C ARG A 83 -23.36 3.25 -14.59
N ASP A 84 -22.38 4.10 -14.30
CA ASP A 84 -22.48 5.54 -14.51
C ASP A 84 -22.94 5.85 -15.96
N PRO A 85 -23.87 6.81 -16.15
CA PRO A 85 -24.42 7.13 -17.46
C PRO A 85 -23.38 7.76 -18.39
N GLU A 86 -22.41 8.48 -17.81
CA GLU A 86 -21.32 9.15 -18.50
C GLU A 86 -19.98 8.90 -17.76
N PRO A 87 -18.83 9.07 -18.43
CA PRO A 87 -17.53 8.94 -17.77
C PRO A 87 -17.35 10.00 -16.68
N SER A 88 -16.96 9.57 -15.47
CA SER A 88 -16.73 10.45 -14.32
C SER A 88 -15.43 10.11 -13.57
N ILE A 89 -14.93 11.06 -12.80
CA ILE A 89 -13.95 10.84 -11.72
C ILE A 89 -14.68 10.95 -10.38
N THR A 90 -14.22 10.25 -9.34
CA THR A 90 -14.80 10.37 -7.99
C THR A 90 -13.80 10.99 -7.04
N PHE A 91 -14.04 12.22 -6.58
CA PHE A 91 -13.24 12.79 -5.50
C PHE A 91 -13.57 12.11 -4.17
N VAL A 92 -12.55 11.96 -3.33
CA VAL A 92 -12.63 11.32 -2.03
C VAL A 92 -11.98 12.24 -1.00
N GLU A 93 -12.72 12.49 0.08
CA GLU A 93 -12.23 13.11 1.31
C GLU A 93 -12.30 12.07 2.41
N GLU A 94 -11.19 11.84 3.11
CA GLU A 94 -11.11 10.93 4.24
C GLU A 94 -10.74 11.71 5.50
N SER A 95 -11.65 11.73 6.48
CA SER A 95 -11.37 12.26 7.83
C SER A 95 -11.17 11.09 8.80
N PHE A 96 -10.03 11.06 9.48
CA PHE A 96 -9.67 9.94 10.37
C PHE A 96 -8.81 10.41 11.55
N THR A 97 -8.70 9.54 12.55
CA THR A 97 -7.71 9.68 13.61
C THR A 97 -6.63 8.64 13.41
N GLY A 98 -5.38 9.10 13.32
CA GLY A 98 -4.22 8.23 13.21
C GLY A 98 -4.01 7.34 14.43
N PRO A 99 -3.21 6.26 14.32
CA PRO A 99 -2.80 5.45 15.48
C PRO A 99 -2.09 6.25 16.58
N ASP A 100 -1.50 7.40 16.25
CA ASP A 100 -0.90 8.35 17.18
C ASP A 100 -1.92 9.32 17.84
N GLY A 101 -3.20 9.18 17.53
CA GLY A 101 -4.29 10.02 18.06
C GLY A 101 -4.44 11.37 17.36
N ARG A 102 -3.68 11.66 16.30
CA ARG A 102 -3.81 12.92 15.57
C ARG A 102 -4.98 12.87 14.57
N PRO A 103 -5.88 13.87 14.55
CA PRO A 103 -6.86 13.98 13.49
C PRO A 103 -6.19 14.39 12.18
N CYS A 104 -6.62 13.77 11.08
CA CYS A 104 -6.12 14.02 9.73
C CYS A 104 -7.29 14.06 8.74
N GLU A 105 -7.11 14.82 7.66
CA GLU A 105 -8.05 14.91 6.55
C GLU A 105 -7.28 14.82 5.23
N ARG A 106 -7.46 13.72 4.48
CA ARG A 106 -6.76 13.43 3.23
C ARG A 106 -7.69 13.61 2.04
N HIS A 107 -7.16 14.19 0.96
CA HIS A 107 -7.89 14.35 -0.29
C HIS A 107 -7.25 13.54 -1.43
N GLY A 108 -8.10 13.12 -2.35
CA GLY A 108 -7.68 12.54 -3.60
C GLY A 108 -8.86 12.22 -4.49
N PHE A 109 -8.62 11.44 -5.54
CA PHE A 109 -9.69 11.05 -6.45
C PHE A 109 -9.45 9.69 -7.11
N LEU A 110 -10.54 8.99 -7.41
CA LEU A 110 -10.56 7.72 -8.12
C LEU A 110 -10.77 7.97 -9.62
N ALA A 111 -9.89 7.41 -10.43
CA ALA A 111 -9.94 7.48 -11.89
C ALA A 111 -9.43 6.16 -12.52
N ALA A 112 -9.65 6.00 -13.83
CA ALA A 112 -8.96 4.98 -14.59
C ALA A 112 -7.57 5.50 -14.94
N MET A 113 -6.52 4.82 -14.45
CA MET A 113 -5.13 5.15 -14.75
C MET A 113 -4.64 4.31 -15.92
N ARG A 114 -4.04 4.96 -16.92
CA ARG A 114 -3.28 4.23 -17.94
C ARG A 114 -2.14 3.45 -17.30
N LEU A 115 -2.01 2.18 -17.67
CA LEU A 115 -0.92 1.31 -17.24
C LEU A 115 0.36 1.63 -18.01
N TYR A 116 1.45 1.83 -17.27
CA TYR A 116 2.80 2.09 -17.78
C TYR A 116 3.73 0.98 -17.32
N ASP A 117 4.61 0.55 -18.20
CA ASP A 117 5.72 -0.29 -17.81
C ASP A 117 6.69 0.52 -16.94
N PHE A 118 7.33 -0.14 -15.96
CA PHE A 118 8.17 0.57 -15.00
C PHE A 118 9.41 1.22 -15.64
N ASP A 119 9.86 0.72 -16.80
CA ASP A 119 10.96 1.28 -17.58
C ASP A 119 10.58 2.56 -18.35
N GLU A 120 9.28 2.84 -18.52
CA GLU A 120 8.79 4.12 -19.05
C GLU A 120 9.05 5.29 -18.09
N GLY A 121 9.36 5.02 -16.81
CA GLY A 121 9.71 6.05 -15.84
C GLY A 121 8.55 6.99 -15.46
N VAL A 122 7.30 6.54 -15.63
CA VAL A 122 6.10 7.28 -15.22
C VAL A 122 5.62 6.85 -13.84
N VAL A 123 5.63 5.53 -13.58
CA VAL A 123 5.18 4.93 -12.32
C VAL A 123 6.34 4.20 -11.64
N TYR A 124 6.53 4.48 -10.34
CA TYR A 124 7.64 3.98 -9.55
C TYR A 124 7.12 3.11 -8.41
N PRO A 125 7.48 1.83 -8.36
CA PRO A 125 7.28 1.01 -7.17
C PRO A 125 8.33 1.38 -6.12
N HIS A 126 7.91 1.59 -4.87
CA HIS A 126 8.85 1.85 -3.76
C HIS A 126 9.09 0.62 -2.87
N GLU A 127 8.38 -0.48 -3.07
CA GLU A 127 8.42 -1.68 -2.23
C GLU A 127 8.53 -2.97 -3.05
N GLN A 128 9.13 -4.01 -2.46
CA GLN A 128 9.23 -5.35 -3.05
C GLN A 128 7.93 -6.15 -2.92
N THR A 129 7.60 -6.95 -3.94
CA THR A 129 6.37 -7.76 -3.99
C THR A 129 6.62 -9.25 -3.85
N LEU A 130 5.59 -10.00 -3.45
CA LEU A 130 5.59 -11.47 -3.33
C LEU A 130 4.86 -12.10 -4.51
N SER A 131 5.28 -13.30 -4.92
CA SER A 131 4.66 -14.03 -6.04
C SER A 131 3.25 -14.54 -5.72
N GLY A 132 3.00 -15.03 -4.50
CA GLY A 132 1.71 -15.60 -4.08
C GLY A 132 0.53 -14.63 -4.23
N PRO A 133 0.56 -13.45 -3.58
CA PRO A 133 -0.49 -12.44 -3.73
C PRO A 133 -0.73 -12.00 -5.17
N LYS A 134 0.32 -11.94 -6.01
CA LYS A 134 0.18 -11.58 -7.43
C LYS A 134 -0.63 -12.60 -8.22
N GLU A 135 -0.37 -13.89 -8.02
CA GLU A 135 -1.12 -14.96 -8.68
C GLU A 135 -2.59 -14.96 -8.23
N ASP A 136 -2.84 -14.78 -6.93
CA ASP A 136 -4.18 -14.68 -6.40
C ASP A 136 -5.00 -13.55 -7.06
N ARG A 137 -4.43 -12.34 -7.06
CA ARG A 137 -5.08 -11.17 -7.70
C ARG A 137 -5.25 -11.36 -9.19
N TYR A 138 -4.30 -12.04 -9.84
CA TYR A 138 -4.38 -12.33 -11.28
C TYR A 138 -5.55 -13.24 -11.60
N ARG A 139 -5.71 -14.37 -10.88
CA ARG A 139 -6.84 -15.28 -11.08
C ARG A 139 -8.18 -14.58 -10.85
N LEU A 140 -8.28 -13.73 -9.83
CA LEU A 140 -9.48 -12.93 -9.58
C LEU A 140 -9.78 -11.96 -10.74
N MET A 141 -8.79 -11.16 -11.15
CA MET A 141 -8.94 -10.17 -12.22
C MET A 141 -9.28 -10.83 -13.56
N ALA A 142 -8.59 -11.93 -13.90
CA ALA A 142 -8.82 -12.65 -15.15
C ALA A 142 -10.19 -13.34 -15.19
N THR A 143 -10.68 -13.86 -14.06
CA THR A 143 -11.98 -14.55 -14.00
C THR A 143 -13.15 -13.56 -13.99
N THR A 144 -12.98 -12.42 -13.33
CA THR A 144 -14.05 -11.41 -13.21
C THR A 144 -14.04 -10.38 -14.33
N ALA A 145 -12.91 -10.21 -15.01
CA ALA A 145 -12.61 -9.11 -15.91
C ALA A 145 -12.90 -7.72 -15.29
N MET A 146 -12.62 -7.58 -14.00
CA MET A 146 -12.87 -6.36 -13.22
C MET A 146 -11.64 -5.96 -12.40
N SER A 147 -11.40 -4.65 -12.33
CA SER A 147 -10.53 -4.05 -11.33
C SER A 147 -11.39 -3.61 -10.14
N LEU A 148 -11.40 -4.45 -9.10
CA LEU A 148 -12.30 -4.33 -7.95
C LEU A 148 -11.78 -3.38 -6.85
N SER A 149 -10.46 -3.25 -6.71
CA SER A 149 -9.83 -2.43 -5.69
C SER A 149 -8.80 -1.47 -6.31
N PRO A 150 -8.71 -0.22 -5.83
CA PRO A 150 -7.83 0.78 -6.42
C PRO A 150 -6.36 0.53 -6.09
N VAL A 151 -5.46 0.90 -7.01
CA VAL A 151 -4.06 1.17 -6.69
C VAL A 151 -3.96 2.56 -6.08
N PHE A 152 -3.31 2.70 -4.92
CA PHE A 152 -3.08 4.01 -4.31
C PHE A 152 -1.78 4.60 -4.87
N LEU A 153 -1.91 5.70 -5.60
CA LEU A 153 -0.82 6.44 -6.23
C LEU A 153 -0.65 7.81 -5.59
N LEU A 154 0.61 8.16 -5.37
CA LEU A 154 1.03 9.50 -5.02
C LEU A 154 1.53 10.21 -6.27
N TYR A 155 1.07 11.42 -6.50
CA TYR A 155 1.71 12.33 -7.45
C TYR A 155 2.50 13.40 -6.72
N ASP A 156 3.65 13.74 -7.27
CA ASP A 156 4.62 14.64 -6.68
C ASP A 156 4.53 16.02 -7.35
N LEU A 157 3.55 16.81 -6.91
CA LEU A 157 3.35 18.19 -7.36
C LEU A 157 3.43 19.14 -6.15
N PRO A 158 4.18 20.26 -6.26
CA PRO A 158 4.42 21.16 -5.12
C PRO A 158 3.19 21.95 -4.66
N GLY A 159 2.14 22.03 -5.47
CA GLY A 159 0.92 22.79 -5.17
C GLY A 159 -0.32 21.90 -5.05
N ASP A 160 -1.43 22.48 -4.58
CA ASP A 160 -2.71 21.81 -4.34
C ASP A 160 -3.77 22.10 -5.40
N GLU A 161 -3.37 22.52 -6.61
CA GLU A 161 -4.25 23.04 -7.67
C GLU A 161 -5.49 22.19 -7.92
N ILE A 162 -5.32 20.85 -8.02
CA ILE A 162 -6.43 19.91 -8.23
C ILE A 162 -7.42 19.95 -7.05
N THR A 163 -6.91 19.86 -5.82
CA THR A 163 -7.73 19.88 -4.60
C THR A 163 -8.39 21.24 -4.41
N ALA A 164 -7.68 22.34 -4.67
CA ALA A 164 -8.20 23.69 -4.61
C ALA A 164 -9.33 23.93 -5.64
N ALA A 165 -9.14 23.49 -6.88
CA ALA A 165 -10.17 23.56 -7.92
C ALA A 165 -11.40 22.72 -7.57
N TRP A 166 -11.20 21.51 -7.04
CA TRP A 166 -12.28 20.67 -6.56
C TRP A 166 -13.06 21.34 -5.42
N ARG A 167 -12.37 21.81 -4.36
CA ARG A 167 -12.98 22.49 -3.20
C ARG A 167 -13.78 23.73 -3.60
N ALA A 168 -13.29 24.51 -4.55
CA ALA A 168 -13.97 25.71 -5.03
C ALA A 168 -15.24 25.43 -5.86
N GLY A 169 -15.38 24.22 -6.40
CA GLY A 169 -16.47 23.85 -7.30
C GLY A 169 -17.30 22.67 -6.79
N VAL A 170 -16.88 21.45 -7.14
CA VAL A 170 -17.64 20.23 -6.84
C VAL A 170 -17.68 19.93 -5.34
N GLY A 171 -16.55 20.11 -4.64
CA GLY A 171 -16.40 19.81 -3.22
C GLY A 171 -17.16 20.77 -2.29
N SER A 172 -17.63 21.92 -2.79
CA SER A 172 -18.47 22.84 -2.01
C SER A 172 -19.95 22.41 -1.94
N LYS A 173 -20.31 21.30 -2.62
CA LYS A 173 -21.66 20.72 -2.64
C LYS A 173 -21.73 19.51 -1.71
N ASP A 174 -22.94 19.06 -1.40
CA ASP A 174 -23.13 17.85 -0.62
C ASP A 174 -22.50 16.62 -1.31
N PRO A 175 -21.83 15.72 -0.56
CA PRO A 175 -21.30 14.49 -1.13
C PRO A 175 -22.41 13.57 -1.61
N ALA A 176 -22.14 12.80 -2.65
CA ALA A 176 -23.07 11.78 -3.14
C ALA A 176 -23.15 10.57 -2.20
N ALA A 177 -22.10 10.33 -1.40
CA ALA A 177 -22.08 9.33 -0.34
C ALA A 177 -21.16 9.80 0.79
N ASP A 178 -21.54 9.45 2.02
CA ASP A 178 -20.79 9.70 3.25
C ASP A 178 -20.87 8.41 4.08
N ILE A 179 -19.72 7.77 4.29
CA ILE A 179 -19.63 6.47 4.97
C ILE A 179 -18.65 6.55 6.13
N VAL A 180 -18.88 5.77 7.18
CA VAL A 180 -17.98 5.67 8.33
C VAL A 180 -17.65 4.21 8.57
N ASP A 181 -16.37 3.84 8.47
CA ASP A 181 -15.95 2.45 8.68
C ASP A 181 -15.94 2.06 10.18
N GLU A 182 -15.69 0.77 10.46
CA GLU A 182 -15.60 0.26 11.84
C GLU A 182 -14.47 0.93 12.67
N MET A 183 -13.51 1.57 12.01
CA MET A 183 -12.39 2.28 12.64
C MET A 183 -12.69 3.78 12.87
N GLY A 184 -13.87 4.26 12.47
CA GLY A 184 -14.27 5.66 12.58
C GLY A 184 -13.71 6.57 11.49
N THR A 185 -13.16 6.01 10.39
CA THR A 185 -12.76 6.79 9.22
C THR A 185 -14.01 7.21 8.45
N ALA A 186 -14.27 8.51 8.37
CA ALA A 186 -15.31 9.07 7.51
C ALA A 186 -14.77 9.22 6.09
N THR A 187 -15.44 8.66 5.10
CA THR A 187 -15.10 8.77 3.68
C THR A 187 -16.27 9.37 2.91
N LYS A 188 -16.04 10.53 2.27
CA LYS A 188 -17.05 11.20 1.45
C LYS A 188 -16.68 11.13 -0.02
N LEU A 189 -17.69 11.00 -0.89
CA LEU A 189 -17.51 10.79 -2.32
C LEU A 189 -18.24 11.85 -3.16
N TRP A 190 -17.55 12.39 -4.16
CA TRP A 190 -18.11 13.30 -5.17
C TRP A 190 -17.80 12.82 -6.60
N PRO A 191 -18.67 11.98 -7.19
CA PRO A 191 -18.62 11.70 -8.62
C PRO A 191 -18.84 12.99 -9.43
N THR A 192 -18.01 13.23 -10.43
CA THR A 192 -18.10 14.43 -11.27
C THR A 192 -17.57 14.21 -12.67
N SER A 193 -18.25 14.86 -13.63
CA SER A 193 -17.86 14.97 -15.03
C SER A 193 -17.57 16.43 -15.42
N ASP A 194 -17.32 17.29 -14.42
CA ASP A 194 -17.09 18.73 -14.62
C ASP A 194 -15.89 18.98 -15.55
N PRO A 195 -16.10 19.60 -16.72
CA PRO A 195 -15.08 19.68 -17.76
C PRO A 195 -13.86 20.52 -17.36
N ASP A 196 -14.05 21.56 -16.55
CA ASP A 196 -12.97 22.47 -16.13
C ASP A 196 -12.08 21.79 -15.09
N LEU A 197 -12.67 21.04 -14.14
CA LEU A 197 -11.93 20.23 -13.18
C LEU A 197 -11.20 19.08 -13.86
N LEU A 198 -11.84 18.39 -14.81
CA LEU A 198 -11.20 17.33 -15.60
C LEU A 198 -10.01 17.87 -16.42
N ASP A 199 -10.15 19.05 -17.02
CA ASP A 199 -9.07 19.70 -17.76
C ASP A 199 -7.91 20.12 -16.83
N THR A 200 -8.23 20.58 -15.61
CA THR A 200 -7.23 20.89 -14.58
C THR A 200 -6.44 19.63 -14.21
N ILE A 201 -7.11 18.52 -13.88
CA ILE A 201 -6.46 17.23 -13.58
C ILE A 201 -5.56 16.79 -14.72
N ARG A 202 -6.07 16.84 -15.96
CA ARG A 202 -5.34 16.44 -17.15
C ARG A 202 -4.04 17.24 -17.33
N LYS A 203 -4.12 18.57 -17.19
CA LYS A 203 -2.96 19.47 -17.35
C LYS A 203 -1.95 19.28 -16.22
N SER A 204 -2.40 19.25 -14.97
CA SER A 204 -1.51 19.11 -13.82
C SER A 204 -0.78 17.76 -13.81
N LEU A 205 -1.41 16.69 -14.30
CA LEU A 205 -0.83 15.33 -14.31
C LEU A 205 -0.11 14.93 -15.59
N GLU A 206 -0.05 15.78 -16.62
CA GLU A 206 0.51 15.43 -17.93
C GLU A 206 1.97 14.95 -17.86
N ASN A 207 2.77 15.58 -16.99
CA ASN A 207 4.19 15.27 -16.79
C ASN A 207 4.52 14.81 -15.37
N ALA A 208 3.50 14.44 -14.59
CA ALA A 208 3.69 13.99 -13.22
C ALA A 208 4.33 12.59 -13.20
N ARG A 209 5.14 12.35 -12.17
CA ARG A 209 5.64 11.03 -11.81
C ARG A 209 4.80 10.50 -10.66
N PHE A 210 4.55 9.20 -10.66
CA PHE A 210 3.69 8.55 -9.68
C PHE A 210 4.47 7.54 -8.85
N ILE A 211 4.24 7.52 -7.53
CA ILE A 211 4.76 6.49 -6.63
C ILE A 211 3.57 5.63 -6.18
N ILE A 212 3.70 4.31 -6.24
CA ILE A 212 2.66 3.40 -5.76
C ILE A 212 2.70 3.36 -4.24
N ALA A 213 1.89 4.14 -3.52
CA ALA A 213 1.83 4.10 -2.05
C ALA A 213 1.33 2.74 -1.52
N ASP A 214 0.33 2.17 -2.17
CA ASP A 214 -0.25 0.88 -1.80
C ASP A 214 -0.82 0.18 -3.05
N GLY A 215 -0.70 -1.15 -3.11
CA GLY A 215 -1.23 -1.94 -4.23
C GLY A 215 -0.24 -2.30 -5.33
N HIS A 216 1.05 -2.48 -5.03
CA HIS A 216 2.04 -2.97 -6.01
C HIS A 216 1.62 -4.30 -6.64
N HIS A 217 1.05 -5.23 -5.85
CA HIS A 217 0.51 -6.49 -6.39
C HIS A 217 -0.61 -6.23 -7.40
N ARG A 218 -1.52 -5.29 -7.10
CA ARG A 218 -2.63 -4.93 -7.99
C ARG A 218 -2.11 -4.31 -9.30
N TYR A 219 -1.11 -3.43 -9.23
CA TYR A 219 -0.52 -2.79 -10.41
C TYR A 219 0.22 -3.80 -11.30
N GLU A 220 1.10 -4.62 -10.73
CA GLU A 220 1.83 -5.66 -11.48
C GLU A 220 0.87 -6.69 -12.10
N THR A 221 -0.19 -7.06 -11.38
CA THR A 221 -1.24 -7.95 -11.90
C THR A 221 -2.00 -7.30 -13.06
N ALA A 222 -2.31 -6.01 -12.98
CA ALA A 222 -2.97 -5.28 -14.06
C ALA A 222 -2.10 -5.20 -15.33
N LEU A 223 -0.78 -4.98 -15.18
CA LEU A 223 0.17 -5.06 -16.29
C LEU A 223 0.16 -6.45 -16.95
N ARG A 224 0.24 -7.52 -16.15
CA ARG A 224 0.18 -8.90 -16.66
C ARG A 224 -1.12 -9.17 -17.41
N TYR A 225 -2.26 -8.73 -16.87
CA TYR A 225 -3.57 -8.91 -17.51
C TYR A 225 -3.65 -8.15 -18.83
N ARG A 226 -3.22 -6.88 -18.86
CA ARG A 226 -3.12 -6.07 -20.08
C ARG A 226 -2.31 -6.79 -21.17
N ASP A 227 -1.13 -7.29 -20.83
CA ASP A 227 -0.23 -7.92 -21.79
C ASP A 227 -0.80 -9.22 -22.34
N GLN A 228 -1.44 -10.03 -21.48
CA GLN A 228 -2.15 -11.22 -21.93
C GLN A 228 -3.30 -10.87 -22.89
N ARG A 229 -4.13 -9.87 -22.56
CA ARG A 229 -5.25 -9.43 -23.41
C ARG A 229 -4.78 -8.91 -24.77
N ARG A 230 -3.70 -8.12 -24.79
CA ARG A 230 -3.07 -7.65 -26.04
C ARG A 230 -2.55 -8.81 -26.89
N ALA A 231 -1.96 -9.83 -26.27
CA ALA A 231 -1.48 -11.01 -26.99
C ALA A 231 -2.61 -11.85 -27.58
N GLU A 232 -3.71 -12.04 -26.83
CA GLU A 232 -4.92 -12.74 -27.28
C GLU A 232 -5.56 -12.01 -28.47
N GLU A 233 -5.76 -10.70 -28.39
CA GLU A 233 -6.33 -9.89 -29.47
C GLU A 233 -5.45 -9.86 -30.73
N ALA A 234 -4.12 -9.83 -30.55
CA ALA A 234 -3.17 -9.94 -31.66
C ALA A 234 -3.24 -11.32 -32.35
N ALA A 235 -3.44 -12.39 -31.58
CA ALA A 235 -3.59 -13.75 -32.11
C ALA A 235 -4.90 -13.91 -32.89
N GLU A 236 -6.01 -13.39 -32.36
CA GLU A 236 -7.32 -13.38 -33.03
C GLU A 236 -7.31 -12.55 -34.32
N GLY A 237 -6.69 -11.36 -34.28
CA GLY A 237 -6.53 -10.49 -35.46
C GLY A 237 -5.60 -11.08 -36.54
N GLY A 238 -4.58 -11.85 -36.13
CA GLY A 238 -3.65 -12.53 -37.05
C GLY A 238 -4.24 -13.77 -37.73
N ALA A 239 -5.16 -14.48 -37.07
CA ALA A 239 -5.83 -15.66 -37.62
C ALA A 239 -6.83 -15.31 -38.75
N GLY A 240 -7.45 -14.12 -38.71
CA GLY A 240 -8.34 -13.63 -39.76
C GLY A 240 -7.66 -13.23 -41.08
N GLY A 241 -6.33 -13.06 -41.09
CA GLY A 241 -5.54 -12.63 -42.26
C GLY A 241 -4.95 -13.76 -43.12
N ARG A 242 -5.13 -15.03 -42.75
CA ARG A 242 -4.55 -16.20 -43.44
C ARG A 242 -5.61 -17.19 -43.94
N ALA A 243 -6.59 -16.70 -44.70
CA ALA A 243 -7.40 -17.54 -45.58
C ALA A 243 -7.62 -16.85 -46.93
N GLY A 244 -6.69 -17.08 -47.87
CA GLY A 244 -6.80 -16.49 -49.22
C GLY A 244 -5.54 -16.66 -50.07
N ARG A 245 -5.08 -17.88 -50.31
CA ARG A 245 -4.14 -18.17 -51.41
C ARG A 245 -4.86 -18.92 -52.54
N GLY A 246 -5.09 -18.19 -53.63
CA GLY A 246 -4.81 -18.65 -54.99
C GLY A 246 -5.87 -19.47 -55.74
N GLY A 247 -6.63 -18.79 -56.61
CA GLY A 247 -7.35 -19.38 -57.74
C GLY A 247 -7.66 -18.30 -58.79
N PRO A 248 -7.50 -18.53 -60.11
CA PRO A 248 -7.27 -17.47 -61.10
C PRO A 248 -8.54 -16.73 -61.54
N ARG A 249 -8.35 -15.46 -61.90
CA ARG A 249 -9.35 -14.50 -62.39
C ARG A 249 -10.04 -14.97 -63.68
N ALA A 250 -11.38 -14.86 -63.72
CA ALA A 250 -12.17 -14.68 -64.94
C ALA A 250 -13.10 -13.46 -64.77
N GLY A 251 -13.17 -12.64 -65.80
CA GLY A 251 -13.58 -11.23 -65.74
C GLY A 251 -15.05 -10.94 -65.43
N VAL A 252 -15.28 -9.78 -64.81
CA VAL A 252 -16.58 -9.10 -64.71
C VAL A 252 -16.36 -7.59 -64.79
N LYS A 253 -17.26 -6.93 -65.52
CA LYS A 253 -17.30 -5.52 -65.95
C LYS A 253 -17.33 -4.52 -64.78
N GLU A 254 -16.68 -3.38 -65.00
CA GLU A 254 -16.71 -2.18 -64.15
C GLU A 254 -18.13 -1.57 -64.08
N GLY A 255 -18.65 -1.41 -62.86
CA GLY A 255 -19.79 -0.56 -62.49
C GLY A 255 -19.31 0.58 -61.59
N PRO A 256 -20.11 1.64 -61.36
CA PRO A 256 -19.62 2.91 -60.85
C PRO A 256 -19.13 2.80 -59.40
N GLU A 257 -18.01 3.48 -59.14
CA GLU A 257 -17.33 3.55 -57.83
C GLU A 257 -18.31 3.94 -56.71
N GLY A 258 -18.54 3.00 -55.79
CA GLY A 258 -19.09 3.31 -54.47
C GLY A 258 -18.08 4.15 -53.66
N PRO A 259 -18.55 4.91 -52.65
CA PRO A 259 -17.65 5.73 -51.84
C PRO A 259 -16.59 4.84 -51.17
N PRO A 260 -15.37 5.36 -50.97
CA PRO A 260 -14.26 4.57 -50.44
C PRO A 260 -14.64 3.95 -49.09
N PRO A 261 -14.10 2.76 -48.76
CA PRO A 261 -14.32 2.15 -47.46
C PRO A 261 -13.95 3.18 -46.38
N GLN A 262 -14.88 3.38 -45.45
CA GLN A 262 -14.66 4.22 -44.28
C GLN A 262 -13.36 3.73 -43.63
N GLY A 263 -12.40 4.65 -43.46
CA GLY A 263 -11.13 4.35 -42.78
C GLY A 263 -11.40 3.68 -41.43
N PRO A 264 -10.42 2.93 -40.90
CA PRO A 264 -10.60 2.18 -39.66
C PRO A 264 -11.17 3.12 -38.59
N ALA A 265 -12.22 2.66 -37.90
CA ALA A 265 -12.74 3.34 -36.73
C ALA A 265 -11.55 3.70 -35.81
N PRO A 266 -11.55 4.87 -35.14
CA PRO A 266 -10.49 5.20 -34.20
C PRO A 266 -10.32 4.00 -33.25
N PRO A 267 -9.09 3.55 -32.99
CA PRO A 267 -8.87 2.38 -32.16
C PRO A 267 -9.59 2.62 -30.84
N SER A 268 -10.52 1.73 -30.50
CA SER A 268 -11.19 1.75 -29.20
C SER A 268 -10.09 1.69 -28.15
N THR A 269 -10.06 2.65 -27.22
CA THR A 269 -9.18 2.61 -26.05
C THR A 269 -9.60 1.41 -25.20
N PRO A 270 -8.84 0.30 -25.17
CA PRO A 270 -9.29 -0.90 -24.48
C PRO A 270 -9.30 -0.66 -22.97
N ALA A 271 -10.35 -1.11 -22.28
CA ALA A 271 -10.50 -0.85 -20.85
C ALA A 271 -9.40 -1.54 -20.01
N TYR A 272 -8.86 -2.66 -20.48
CA TYR A 272 -7.75 -3.40 -19.84
C TYR A 272 -6.40 -2.68 -19.91
N ASP A 273 -6.25 -1.61 -20.71
CA ASP A 273 -5.06 -0.76 -20.70
C ASP A 273 -5.03 0.18 -19.47
N TYR A 274 -6.08 0.14 -18.67
CA TYR A 274 -6.29 1.02 -17.53
C TYR A 274 -6.62 0.24 -16.26
N ALA A 275 -6.05 0.66 -15.13
CA ALA A 275 -6.37 0.14 -13.81
C ALA A 275 -7.18 1.17 -13.01
N LEU A 276 -8.02 0.70 -12.08
CA LEU A 276 -8.62 1.60 -11.10
C LEU A 276 -7.53 2.13 -10.17
N ALA A 277 -7.42 3.44 -10.03
CA ALA A 277 -6.44 4.06 -9.15
C ALA A 277 -7.04 5.20 -8.33
N TYR A 278 -6.55 5.35 -7.11
CA TYR A 278 -6.75 6.52 -6.27
C TYR A 278 -5.48 7.38 -6.32
N PHE A 279 -5.64 8.65 -6.64
CA PHE A 279 -4.57 9.63 -6.74
C PHE A 279 -4.63 10.57 -5.55
N SER A 280 -3.53 10.73 -4.82
CA SER A 280 -3.39 11.74 -3.79
C SER A 280 -2.07 12.50 -3.96
N ASN A 281 -2.06 13.77 -3.57
CA ASN A 281 -0.86 14.56 -3.64
C ASN A 281 0.09 14.19 -2.49
N MET A 282 1.39 14.05 -2.78
CA MET A 282 2.40 13.95 -1.72
C MET A 282 2.41 15.18 -0.79
N ALA A 283 2.01 16.34 -1.29
CA ALA A 283 1.92 17.58 -0.52
C ALA A 283 0.61 17.73 0.30
N ASP A 284 -0.32 16.75 0.23
CA ASP A 284 -1.56 16.81 1.02
C ASP A 284 -1.24 16.72 2.52
N SER A 285 -1.75 17.66 3.32
CA SER A 285 -1.48 17.75 4.75
C SER A 285 -2.02 16.58 5.57
N GLY A 286 -3.02 15.86 5.04
CA GLY A 286 -3.57 14.63 5.63
C GLY A 286 -2.84 13.37 5.20
N MET A 287 -1.77 13.46 4.41
CA MET A 287 -0.96 12.31 4.05
C MET A 287 -0.23 11.76 5.29
N ALA A 288 -0.76 10.68 5.87
CA ALA A 288 -0.24 10.07 7.07
C ALA A 288 0.50 8.76 6.77
N ILE A 289 1.76 8.69 7.22
CA ILE A 289 2.62 7.50 7.11
C ILE A 289 3.05 7.11 8.52
N TYR A 290 2.83 5.84 8.84
CA TYR A 290 3.18 5.26 10.13
C TYR A 290 4.27 4.20 9.99
N SER A 291 4.99 3.98 11.08
CA SER A 291 5.97 2.91 11.20
C SER A 291 5.30 1.56 11.33
N THR A 292 6.03 0.53 10.95
CA THR A 292 5.68 -0.84 11.30
C THR A 292 6.76 -1.37 12.25
N HIS A 293 6.39 -1.80 13.45
CA HIS A 293 7.30 -2.34 14.46
C HIS A 293 7.49 -3.84 14.26
N ARG A 294 8.62 -4.38 14.71
CA ARG A 294 8.98 -5.79 14.53
C ARG A 294 9.10 -6.47 15.88
N LEU A 295 8.23 -7.42 16.15
CA LEU A 295 8.27 -8.26 17.34
C LEU A 295 8.79 -9.64 16.97
N VAL A 296 9.66 -10.20 17.80
CA VAL A 296 10.45 -11.39 17.49
C VAL A 296 10.19 -12.52 18.49
N THR A 297 10.06 -13.73 17.98
CA THR A 297 9.98 -15.00 18.72
C THR A 297 11.03 -16.01 18.24
N GLY A 298 11.20 -17.10 18.99
CA GLY A 298 12.08 -18.22 18.62
C GLY A 298 13.57 -17.96 18.85
N LEU A 299 13.93 -16.94 19.64
CA LEU A 299 15.32 -16.63 19.99
C LEU A 299 15.77 -17.42 21.22
N ALA A 300 17.03 -17.84 21.23
CA ALA A 300 17.66 -18.45 22.40
C ALA A 300 17.73 -17.42 23.56
N PRO A 301 17.41 -17.79 24.82
CA PRO A 301 17.44 -16.87 25.95
C PRO A 301 18.77 -16.15 26.15
N GLU A 302 19.89 -16.84 25.89
CA GLU A 302 21.24 -16.30 26.00
C GLU A 302 21.49 -15.19 24.97
N LEU A 303 20.93 -15.35 23.76
CA LEU A 303 21.00 -14.33 22.71
C LEU A 303 20.21 -13.08 23.10
N VAL A 304 19.01 -13.25 23.65
CA VAL A 304 18.17 -12.13 24.12
C VAL A 304 18.89 -11.34 25.21
N ALA A 305 19.44 -12.03 26.23
CA ALA A 305 20.15 -11.39 27.33
C ALA A 305 21.46 -10.70 26.90
N ALA A 306 22.13 -11.19 25.86
CA ALA A 306 23.35 -10.58 25.33
C ALA A 306 23.08 -9.44 24.32
N LEU A 307 21.85 -9.31 23.82
CA LEU A 307 21.55 -8.48 22.65
C LEU A 307 22.02 -7.01 22.74
N PRO A 308 21.83 -6.26 23.85
CA PRO A 308 22.30 -4.88 23.92
C PRO A 308 23.83 -4.78 23.80
N ARG A 309 24.54 -5.76 24.39
CA ARG A 309 26.01 -5.85 24.28
C ARG A 309 26.46 -6.28 22.89
N THR A 310 25.73 -7.16 22.23
CA THR A 310 26.02 -7.55 20.84
C THR A 310 25.84 -6.36 19.88
N LEU A 311 24.79 -5.55 20.11
CA LEU A 311 24.48 -4.41 19.25
C LEU A 311 25.43 -3.22 19.45
N SER A 312 26.13 -3.10 20.59
CA SER A 312 27.06 -1.99 20.86
C SER A 312 28.26 -1.93 19.89
N GLY A 313 28.59 -3.03 19.20
CA GLY A 313 29.59 -3.02 18.13
C GLY A 313 29.15 -2.30 16.84
N THR A 314 27.86 -1.99 16.71
CA THR A 314 27.25 -1.36 15.52
C THR A 314 26.50 -0.07 15.87
N PHE A 315 25.89 -0.03 17.06
CA PHE A 315 25.04 1.04 17.54
C PHE A 315 25.59 1.67 18.81
N GLU A 316 25.38 2.97 19.01
CA GLU A 316 25.38 3.55 20.34
C GLU A 316 24.12 3.05 21.05
N VAL A 317 24.32 2.44 22.22
CA VAL A 317 23.24 1.81 23.00
C VAL A 317 23.02 2.63 24.26
N GLU A 318 21.86 3.26 24.35
CA GLU A 318 21.45 4.09 25.49
C GLU A 318 20.43 3.33 26.34
N ARG A 319 20.67 3.25 27.66
CA ARG A 319 19.68 2.74 28.60
C ARG A 319 18.64 3.84 28.88
N LEU A 320 17.38 3.61 28.52
CA LEU A 320 16.32 4.63 28.61
C LEU A 320 15.54 4.61 29.92
N THR A 321 15.58 3.48 30.64
CA THR A 321 14.82 3.28 31.87
C THR A 321 15.64 2.57 32.95
N GLY A 322 15.28 2.80 34.22
CA GLY A 322 15.86 2.08 35.35
C GLY A 322 17.21 2.65 35.79
N GLY A 323 17.22 3.88 36.32
CA GLY A 323 18.31 4.51 37.10
C GLY A 323 19.62 4.78 36.35
N GLU A 324 20.16 5.99 36.50
CA GLU A 324 21.50 6.35 36.00
C GLU A 324 22.58 5.50 36.68
N GLU A 325 23.55 4.97 35.93
CA GLU A 325 24.87 4.68 36.51
C GLU A 325 25.45 6.02 37.00
N PRO A 326 25.94 6.13 38.25
CA PRO A 326 26.55 7.37 38.71
C PRO A 326 27.73 7.71 37.80
N ALA A 327 27.68 8.93 37.24
CA ALA A 327 28.75 9.50 36.46
C ALA A 327 30.09 9.30 37.19
N ARG A 328 31.05 8.64 36.54
CA ARG A 328 32.44 8.63 37.00
C ARG A 328 33.00 10.04 36.80
N GLU A 329 32.80 10.91 37.79
CA GLU A 329 33.51 12.17 37.86
C GLU A 329 35.00 11.93 38.12
N ALA A 330 35.78 12.61 37.29
CA ALA A 330 37.22 12.68 37.17
C ALA A 330 38.03 12.53 38.47
N ALA A 331 39.06 11.70 38.39
CA ALA A 331 40.14 11.62 39.35
C ALA A 331 40.83 12.99 39.52
N GLY A 332 40.80 13.51 40.74
CA GLY A 332 41.63 14.63 41.19
C GLY A 332 41.65 14.69 42.72
N GLY A 333 42.81 14.44 43.33
CA GLY A 333 43.07 14.80 44.72
C GLY A 333 43.37 13.64 45.67
N ASN A 334 44.66 13.45 45.92
CA ASN A 334 45.25 12.62 46.96
C ASN A 334 44.92 13.12 48.37
N THR A 335 44.32 12.30 49.24
CA THR A 335 44.62 12.24 50.68
C THR A 335 44.33 10.84 51.23
N GLY A 336 45.28 10.31 52.00
CA GLY A 336 45.26 8.94 52.49
C GLY A 336 44.23 8.69 53.59
N ALA A 337 43.43 7.65 53.40
CA ALA A 337 42.80 6.85 54.43
C ALA A 337 42.35 5.55 53.78
N THR A 338 42.70 4.39 54.35
CA THR A 338 42.26 3.07 53.90
C THR A 338 40.73 2.94 54.09
N PRO A 339 39.91 2.70 53.05
CA PRO A 339 38.51 2.37 53.26
C PRO A 339 38.29 0.86 53.12
N SER A 340 37.55 0.33 54.08
CA SER A 340 36.91 -0.99 54.06
C SER A 340 36.06 -1.17 52.80
N ILE A 341 36.29 -2.25 52.05
CA ILE A 341 35.52 -2.61 50.85
C ILE A 341 34.31 -3.43 51.30
N ALA A 342 33.22 -2.73 51.61
CA ALA A 342 31.89 -3.33 51.71
C ALA A 342 30.86 -2.30 51.23
N ALA A 343 30.93 -1.92 49.95
CA ALA A 343 29.85 -1.22 49.28
C ALA A 343 28.83 -2.27 48.82
N ALA A 344 27.76 -2.42 49.60
CA ALA A 344 26.59 -3.18 49.21
C ALA A 344 26.02 -2.59 47.91
N ALA A 345 25.96 -3.40 46.85
CA ALA A 345 25.15 -3.09 45.69
C ALA A 345 23.70 -2.92 46.15
N GLY A 346 23.16 -1.71 46.03
CA GLY A 346 21.74 -1.47 46.26
C GLY A 346 20.88 -2.36 45.35
N PRO A 347 19.62 -2.65 45.73
CA PRO A 347 18.77 -3.52 44.92
C PRO A 347 18.65 -2.94 43.51
N ALA A 348 18.95 -3.78 42.50
CA ALA A 348 18.73 -3.42 41.11
C ALA A 348 17.29 -2.93 40.94
N ALA A 349 17.12 -1.75 40.34
CA ALA A 349 15.80 -1.20 40.07
C ALA A 349 14.96 -2.25 39.32
N ALA A 350 13.69 -2.40 39.70
CA ALA A 350 12.79 -3.33 39.02
C ALA A 350 12.76 -3.02 37.51
N PRO A 351 12.73 -4.05 36.65
CA PRO A 351 12.65 -3.85 35.20
C PRO A 351 11.40 -3.02 34.86
N PRO A 352 11.48 -2.16 33.82
CA PRO A 352 10.37 -1.29 33.46
C PRO A 352 9.16 -2.12 33.00
N GLY A 353 7.96 -1.74 33.45
CA GLY A 353 6.71 -2.19 32.83
C GLY A 353 6.54 -1.60 31.43
N ALA A 354 5.63 -2.16 30.64
CA ALA A 354 5.50 -1.83 29.22
C ALA A 354 5.19 -0.35 28.97
N ALA A 355 4.32 0.26 29.79
CA ALA A 355 3.97 1.67 29.64
C ALA A 355 5.17 2.63 29.85
N ALA A 356 6.06 2.31 30.81
CA ALA A 356 7.26 3.12 31.04
C ALA A 356 8.28 2.95 29.90
N ALA A 357 8.42 1.72 29.40
CA ALA A 357 9.27 1.41 28.26
C ALA A 357 8.77 2.09 26.98
N GLU A 358 7.46 2.05 26.71
CA GLU A 358 6.82 2.72 25.58
C GLU A 358 7.10 4.22 25.61
N ALA A 359 6.82 4.89 26.73
CA ALA A 359 7.04 6.33 26.87
C ALA A 359 8.51 6.72 26.65
N ALA A 360 9.45 5.94 27.19
CA ALA A 360 10.87 6.20 27.06
C ALA A 360 11.37 5.98 25.62
N VAL A 361 10.96 4.90 24.95
CA VAL A 361 11.28 4.63 23.55
C VAL A 361 10.71 5.70 22.63
N THR A 362 9.45 6.10 22.84
CA THR A 362 8.82 7.17 22.05
C THR A 362 9.57 8.50 22.20
N ALA A 363 9.95 8.87 23.43
CA ALA A 363 10.74 10.07 23.67
C ALA A 363 12.14 10.03 23.02
N TYR A 364 12.78 8.86 23.03
CA TYR A 364 14.06 8.65 22.36
C TYR A 364 13.96 8.80 20.84
N LEU A 365 13.00 8.11 20.22
CA LEU A 365 12.79 8.17 18.77
C LEU A 365 12.45 9.58 18.27
N ALA A 366 11.71 10.37 19.06
CA ALA A 366 11.43 11.77 18.76
C ALA A 366 12.69 12.66 18.74
N LYS A 367 13.70 12.35 19.58
CA LYS A 367 14.99 13.06 19.58
C LYS A 367 15.92 12.61 18.45
N HIS A 368 15.72 11.39 17.95
CA HIS A 368 16.58 10.77 16.94
C HIS A 368 15.78 10.36 15.70
N PRO A 369 15.45 11.30 14.79
CA PRO A 369 14.51 11.05 13.70
C PRO A 369 15.01 10.09 12.60
N ARG A 370 16.30 9.74 12.59
CA ARG A 370 16.91 8.86 11.58
C ARG A 370 17.89 7.89 12.21
N ARG A 371 18.05 6.72 11.60
CA ARG A 371 19.01 5.67 11.96
C ARG A 371 18.94 5.30 13.45
N ALA A 372 17.75 5.34 14.02
CA ALA A 372 17.53 5.13 15.44
C ALA A 372 16.35 4.19 15.69
N PHE A 373 16.49 3.36 16.73
CA PHE A 373 15.53 2.32 17.06
C PHE A 373 15.31 2.24 18.57
N GLY A 374 14.10 1.86 18.96
CA GLY A 374 13.80 1.40 20.31
C GLY A 374 13.93 -0.11 20.40
N LEU A 375 14.40 -0.60 21.54
CA LEU A 375 14.53 -2.02 21.86
C LEU A 375 13.92 -2.28 23.25
N TRP A 376 12.98 -3.22 23.34
CA TRP A 376 12.44 -3.67 24.62
C TRP A 376 11.85 -5.09 24.53
N GLY A 377 11.60 -5.70 25.70
CA GLY A 377 10.96 -6.99 25.85
C GLY A 377 11.02 -7.46 27.31
N PRO A 378 10.24 -8.49 27.69
CA PRO A 378 10.11 -8.92 29.09
C PRO A 378 11.41 -9.45 29.71
N GLY A 379 12.37 -9.88 28.88
CA GLY A 379 13.68 -10.38 29.33
C GLY A 379 14.74 -9.31 29.57
N PHE A 380 14.44 -8.02 29.36
CA PHE A 380 15.41 -6.93 29.50
C PHE A 380 15.28 -6.19 30.84
N GLU A 381 16.41 -5.77 31.39
CA GLU A 381 16.46 -4.93 32.61
C GLU A 381 16.02 -3.48 32.38
N ALA A 382 15.89 -3.06 31.12
CA ALA A 382 15.55 -1.70 30.71
C ALA A 382 15.01 -1.69 29.28
N ALA A 383 14.34 -0.60 28.90
CA ALA A 383 14.22 -0.21 27.50
C ALA A 383 15.51 0.45 27.03
N TYR A 384 15.84 0.23 25.76
CA TYR A 384 17.07 0.72 25.15
C TYR A 384 16.80 1.53 23.89
N GLY A 385 17.60 2.57 23.70
CA GLY A 385 17.72 3.33 22.47
C GLY A 385 18.94 2.85 21.69
N LEU A 386 18.81 2.70 20.38
CA LEU A 386 19.88 2.25 19.50
C LEU A 386 20.08 3.30 18.41
N LYS A 387 21.25 3.94 18.33
CA LYS A 387 21.62 4.87 17.26
C LYS A 387 22.74 4.30 16.41
N LEU A 388 22.56 4.21 15.10
CA LEU A 388 23.62 3.68 14.23
C LEU A 388 24.86 4.59 14.29
N THR A 389 26.02 4.00 14.57
CA THR A 389 27.29 4.74 14.58
C THR A 389 27.72 5.12 13.16
N ASP A 390 28.41 6.26 13.00
CA ASP A 390 28.96 6.66 11.69
C ASP A 390 29.96 5.63 11.14
N ALA A 391 30.74 5.01 12.04
CA ALA A 391 31.67 3.96 11.68
C ALA A 391 30.96 2.72 11.13
N ALA A 392 29.80 2.34 11.69
CA ALA A 392 28.97 1.29 11.14
C ALA A 392 28.34 1.73 9.83
N ALA A 393 27.74 2.92 9.75
CA ALA A 393 27.12 3.46 8.55
C ALA A 393 28.08 3.47 7.34
N ALA A 394 29.36 3.77 7.58
CA ALA A 394 30.41 3.73 6.56
C ALA A 394 30.77 2.32 6.08
N ARG A 395 30.50 1.28 6.89
CA ARG A 395 30.79 -0.14 6.60
C ARG A 395 29.57 -0.93 6.12
N THR A 396 28.35 -0.46 6.37
CA THR A 396 27.09 -1.09 5.94
C THR A 396 26.79 -0.88 4.46
N THR A 397 27.83 -0.71 3.65
CA THR A 397 27.70 -0.53 2.21
C THR A 397 27.30 -1.86 1.57
N GLU A 398 25.99 -2.05 1.34
CA GLU A 398 25.55 -2.96 0.29
C GLU A 398 26.11 -2.43 -1.03
N SER A 399 27.26 -2.96 -1.45
CA SER A 399 27.96 -2.55 -2.66
C SER A 399 27.02 -2.72 -3.86
N GLY A 400 26.66 -1.60 -4.50
CA GLY A 400 25.74 -1.58 -5.64
C GLY A 400 24.36 -0.95 -5.39
N ARG A 401 24.03 -0.59 -4.14
CA ARG A 401 22.79 0.14 -3.81
C ARG A 401 23.03 1.64 -3.61
N SER A 402 21.99 2.44 -3.87
CA SER A 402 22.02 3.90 -3.69
C SER A 402 22.28 4.30 -2.24
N ALA A 403 22.69 5.56 -2.02
CA ALA A 403 22.75 6.12 -0.66
C ALA A 403 21.36 6.16 -0.01
N ALA A 404 20.34 6.60 -0.76
CA ALA A 404 18.95 6.65 -0.33
C ALA A 404 18.49 5.32 0.30
N TYR A 405 18.78 4.19 -0.35
CA TYR A 405 18.39 2.87 0.14
C TYR A 405 19.13 2.46 1.43
N ARG A 406 20.45 2.70 1.47
CA ARG A 406 21.33 2.28 2.57
C ARG A 406 21.07 3.04 3.87
N GLU A 407 20.57 4.26 3.75
CA GLU A 407 20.30 5.13 4.90
C GLU A 407 18.91 4.95 5.50
N LEU A 408 18.05 4.13 4.88
CA LEU A 408 16.71 3.86 5.40
C LEU A 408 16.78 3.07 6.70
N ASP A 409 16.03 3.52 7.70
CA ASP A 409 15.91 2.87 9.00
C ASP A 409 15.43 1.42 8.86
N VAL A 410 14.51 1.15 7.92
CA VAL A 410 14.04 -0.23 7.66
C VAL A 410 15.16 -1.13 7.12
N THR A 411 16.00 -0.61 6.22
CA THR A 411 17.13 -1.34 5.65
C THR A 411 18.20 -1.60 6.71
N ILE A 412 18.47 -0.62 7.56
CA ILE A 412 19.42 -0.73 8.67
C ILE A 412 18.93 -1.78 9.68
N LEU A 413 17.67 -1.71 10.11
CA LEU A 413 17.09 -2.68 11.04
C LEU A 413 17.14 -4.09 10.46
N GLN A 414 16.72 -4.26 9.21
CA GLN A 414 16.70 -5.55 8.54
C GLN A 414 18.11 -6.15 8.40
N SER A 415 19.07 -5.39 7.90
CA SER A 415 20.41 -5.91 7.60
C SER A 415 21.28 -6.07 8.85
N GLN A 416 21.32 -5.05 9.72
CA GLN A 416 22.27 -5.00 10.83
C GLN A 416 21.74 -5.66 12.09
N VAL A 417 20.43 -5.59 12.33
CA VAL A 417 19.83 -6.15 13.54
C VAL A 417 19.29 -7.53 13.25
N LEU A 418 18.28 -7.65 12.38
CA LEU A 418 17.63 -8.94 12.12
C LEU A 418 18.58 -9.92 11.43
N GLY A 419 19.23 -9.51 10.34
CA GLY A 419 20.15 -10.37 9.60
C GLY A 419 21.44 -10.66 10.38
N LYS A 420 22.24 -9.63 10.67
CA LYS A 420 23.59 -9.81 11.21
C LYS A 420 23.62 -10.15 12.71
N ALA A 421 22.79 -9.52 13.54
CA ALA A 421 22.83 -9.74 14.99
C ALA A 421 21.96 -10.93 15.43
N LEU A 422 20.81 -11.16 14.79
CA LEU A 422 19.88 -12.24 15.14
C LEU A 422 19.94 -13.46 14.22
N GLY A 423 20.62 -13.39 13.07
CA GLY A 423 20.67 -14.47 12.10
C GLY A 423 19.35 -14.71 11.35
N ILE A 424 18.39 -13.78 11.44
CA ILE A 424 17.10 -13.85 10.76
C ILE A 424 17.28 -13.34 9.34
N GLY A 425 17.43 -14.28 8.40
CA GLY A 425 17.70 -13.97 7.00
C GLY A 425 16.48 -13.46 6.24
N ALA A 426 16.70 -12.98 5.01
CA ALA A 426 15.64 -12.49 4.12
C ALA A 426 14.53 -13.53 3.86
N ALA A 427 14.90 -14.81 3.75
CA ALA A 427 13.93 -15.89 3.57
C ALA A 427 13.02 -16.09 4.80
N ASP A 428 13.56 -15.96 6.02
CA ASP A 428 12.76 -16.09 7.24
C ASP A 428 11.82 -14.89 7.44
N MET A 429 12.27 -13.69 7.05
CA MET A 429 11.43 -12.49 7.06
C MET A 429 10.30 -12.57 6.03
N ALA A 430 10.60 -13.03 4.81
CA ALA A 430 9.58 -13.22 3.77
C ALA A 430 8.56 -14.32 4.13
N ALA A 431 8.98 -15.31 4.92
CA ALA A 431 8.11 -16.36 5.45
C ALA A 431 7.42 -16.00 6.79
N GLU A 432 7.68 -14.80 7.33
CA GLU A 432 7.18 -14.31 8.63
C GLU A 432 7.36 -15.33 9.78
N ARG A 433 8.47 -16.09 9.75
CA ARG A 433 8.68 -17.24 10.65
C ARG A 433 8.96 -16.83 12.09
N TYR A 434 9.77 -15.79 12.27
CA TYR A 434 10.25 -15.31 13.56
C TYR A 434 9.83 -13.88 13.88
N VAL A 435 9.34 -13.14 12.87
CA VAL A 435 9.08 -11.71 12.96
C VAL A 435 7.61 -11.45 12.65
N THR A 436 6.92 -10.79 13.59
CA THR A 436 5.56 -10.30 13.42
C THR A 436 5.56 -8.78 13.41
N PHE A 437 4.70 -8.21 12.57
CA PHE A 437 4.67 -6.78 12.26
C PHE A 437 3.48 -6.11 12.95
N PHE A 438 3.74 -5.01 13.66
CA PHE A 438 2.72 -4.25 14.40
C PHE A 438 2.68 -2.80 13.95
N LYS A 439 1.48 -2.25 13.72
CA LYS A 439 1.28 -0.85 13.31
C LYS A 439 0.98 0.06 14.50
N ASP A 440 0.33 -0.50 15.52
CA ASP A 440 0.08 0.17 16.79
C ASP A 440 1.22 -0.17 17.77
N GLN A 441 1.91 0.88 18.22
CA GLN A 441 2.99 0.75 19.18
C GLN A 441 2.48 0.28 20.56
N LYS A 442 1.33 0.77 21.03
CA LYS A 442 0.74 0.38 22.32
C LYS A 442 0.39 -1.10 22.33
N GLU A 443 -0.25 -1.56 21.27
CA GLU A 443 -0.56 -2.98 21.11
C GLU A 443 0.72 -3.81 21.15
N ALA A 444 1.76 -3.41 20.41
CA ALA A 444 3.03 -4.12 20.41
C ALA A 444 3.67 -4.22 21.81
N PHE A 445 3.69 -3.15 22.58
CA PHE A 445 4.17 -3.17 23.97
C PHE A 445 3.32 -4.08 24.87
N ALA A 446 1.98 -4.06 24.72
CA ALA A 446 1.09 -4.95 25.47
C ALA A 446 1.32 -6.44 25.14
N ARG A 447 1.55 -6.80 23.87
CA ARG A 447 1.86 -8.19 23.46
C ARG A 447 3.21 -8.65 24.02
N LEU A 448 4.21 -7.77 24.10
CA LEU A 448 5.50 -8.05 24.74
C LEU A 448 5.35 -8.25 26.26
N GLU A 449 4.53 -7.43 26.92
CA GLU A 449 4.24 -7.57 28.36
C GLU A 449 3.53 -8.89 28.69
N ALA A 450 2.61 -9.31 27.82
CA ALA A 450 1.91 -10.59 27.93
C ALA A 450 2.84 -11.80 27.75
N GLY A 451 4.06 -11.59 27.24
CA GLY A 451 5.03 -12.66 26.97
C GLY A 451 4.79 -13.40 25.66
N ASP A 452 3.93 -12.89 24.78
CA ASP A 452 3.69 -13.47 23.46
C ASP A 452 4.91 -13.36 22.54
N PHE A 453 5.76 -12.36 22.81
CA PHE A 453 6.99 -12.06 22.07
C PHE A 453 8.16 -11.84 23.02
N GLN A 454 9.38 -12.10 22.53
CA GLN A 454 10.59 -12.01 23.33
C GLN A 454 11.26 -10.63 23.23
N VAL A 455 11.22 -10.02 22.04
CA VAL A 455 11.92 -8.78 21.73
C VAL A 455 11.09 -7.94 20.76
N GLY A 456 11.01 -6.63 20.99
CA GLY A 456 10.41 -5.64 20.10
C GLY A 456 11.44 -4.63 19.62
N PHE A 457 11.39 -4.34 18.31
CA PHE A 457 12.13 -3.26 17.67
C PHE A 457 11.16 -2.20 17.15
N PHE A 458 11.37 -0.97 17.62
CA PHE A 458 10.54 0.19 17.35
C PHE A 458 11.33 1.20 16.52
N MET A 459 10.67 1.94 15.63
CA MET A 459 11.34 2.82 14.68
C MET A 459 10.44 3.98 14.28
N ASN A 460 11.04 5.05 13.76
CA ASN A 460 10.31 6.16 13.16
C ASN A 460 9.69 5.75 11.80
N PRO A 461 8.60 6.42 11.36
CA PRO A 461 8.04 6.20 10.04
C PRO A 461 9.01 6.64 8.94
N THR A 462 8.97 5.93 7.81
CA THR A 462 9.71 6.33 6.60
C THR A 462 9.08 7.60 6.03
N GLY A 463 9.84 8.70 5.96
CA GLY A 463 9.32 9.99 5.49
C GLY A 463 9.06 10.02 3.98
N LEU A 464 8.15 10.90 3.52
CA LEU A 464 7.82 11.08 2.10
C LEU A 464 9.06 11.37 1.23
N ASP A 465 9.99 12.20 1.72
CA ASP A 465 11.23 12.51 1.00
C ASP A 465 12.10 11.27 0.80
N GLN A 466 12.17 10.38 1.79
CA GLN A 466 12.94 9.14 1.68
C GLN A 466 12.28 8.17 0.69
N ILE A 467 10.94 8.09 0.69
CA ILE A 467 10.17 7.29 -0.26
C ILE A 467 10.40 7.82 -1.68
N ARG A 468 10.32 9.14 -1.87
CA ARG A 468 10.58 9.84 -3.13
C ARG A 468 11.98 9.53 -3.65
N GLU A 469 12.99 9.73 -2.82
CA GLU A 469 14.40 9.53 -3.18
C GLU A 469 14.68 8.07 -3.55
N ALA A 470 14.18 7.11 -2.75
CA ALA A 470 14.33 5.69 -3.02
C ALA A 470 13.64 5.29 -4.34
N ALA A 471 12.36 5.63 -4.49
CA ALA A 471 11.56 5.26 -5.66
C ALA A 471 12.15 5.85 -6.94
N PHE A 472 12.50 7.14 -6.94
CA PHE A 472 13.03 7.81 -8.13
C PHE A 472 14.47 7.44 -8.47
N SER A 473 15.20 6.85 -7.53
CA SER A 473 16.50 6.21 -7.78
C SER A 473 16.38 4.79 -8.33
N GLY A 474 15.15 4.29 -8.54
CA GLY A 474 14.88 2.92 -9.01
C GLY A 474 15.04 1.85 -7.93
N GLU A 475 15.18 2.25 -6.66
CA GLU A 475 15.33 1.32 -5.54
C GLU A 475 13.97 0.85 -5.03
N ARG A 476 13.95 -0.39 -4.52
CA ARG A 476 12.76 -0.96 -3.87
C ARG A 476 13.09 -1.32 -2.44
N MET A 477 12.40 -0.67 -1.51
CA MET A 477 12.53 -0.91 -0.09
C MET A 477 12.11 -2.33 0.27
N PRO A 478 12.61 -2.87 1.40
CA PRO A 478 12.14 -4.14 1.91
C PRO A 478 10.63 -4.13 2.20
N GLN A 479 10.04 -5.32 2.33
CA GLN A 479 8.61 -5.46 2.60
C GLN A 479 8.22 -4.87 3.96
N LYS A 480 6.98 -4.37 4.00
CA LYS A 480 6.38 -3.68 5.14
C LYS A 480 7.23 -2.49 5.60
N ALA A 481 7.75 -1.72 4.65
CA ALA A 481 8.58 -0.53 4.92
C ALA A 481 7.76 0.74 5.17
N THR A 482 6.56 0.82 4.61
CA THR A 482 5.68 1.99 4.69
C THR A 482 4.27 1.56 5.02
N PHE A 483 3.61 2.29 5.92
CA PHE A 483 2.18 2.12 6.17
C PHE A 483 1.46 3.45 5.97
N PHE A 484 0.91 3.63 4.76
CA PHE A 484 0.00 4.73 4.46
C PHE A 484 -1.35 4.46 5.15
N TYR A 485 -1.83 5.45 5.90
CA TYR A 485 -3.04 5.32 6.70
C TYR A 485 -4.05 6.44 6.42
N PRO A 486 -5.36 6.13 6.43
CA PRO A 486 -5.91 4.78 6.32
C PRO A 486 -5.60 4.23 4.92
N LYS A 487 -5.70 2.91 4.76
CA LYS A 487 -5.76 2.36 3.40
C LYS A 487 -7.16 2.60 2.84
N LEU A 488 -7.28 2.85 1.54
CA LEU A 488 -8.59 3.07 0.93
C LEU A 488 -9.45 1.80 1.01
N PRO A 489 -10.74 1.92 1.34
CA PRO A 489 -11.65 0.80 1.29
C PRO A 489 -11.90 0.35 -0.16
N THR A 490 -12.28 -0.92 -0.29
CA THR A 490 -12.72 -1.53 -1.54
C THR A 490 -14.24 -1.41 -1.67
N GLY A 491 -14.75 -1.36 -2.90
CA GLY A 491 -16.19 -1.29 -3.17
C GLY A 491 -16.78 0.11 -3.32
N LEU A 492 -15.95 1.17 -3.28
CA LEU A 492 -16.40 2.54 -3.56
C LEU A 492 -16.84 2.71 -5.03
N VAL A 493 -16.05 2.14 -5.95
CA VAL A 493 -16.31 2.06 -7.39
C VAL A 493 -15.66 0.81 -7.95
N PHE A 494 -16.16 0.31 -9.08
CA PHE A 494 -15.57 -0.81 -9.80
C PHE A 494 -15.31 -0.45 -11.27
N HIS A 495 -14.18 -0.91 -11.81
CA HIS A 495 -13.80 -0.70 -13.20
C HIS A 495 -13.88 -2.02 -13.99
N GLU A 496 -14.65 -2.01 -15.08
CA GLU A 496 -14.84 -3.16 -15.98
C GLU A 496 -13.76 -3.14 -17.07
N LEU A 497 -13.03 -4.25 -17.21
CA LEU A 497 -11.85 -4.35 -18.06
C LEU A 497 -12.16 -4.84 -19.48
N GLU A 498 -13.41 -5.25 -19.73
CA GLU A 498 -13.86 -5.66 -21.06
C GLU A 498 -14.36 -4.49 -21.89
N GLY A 499 -14.09 -4.56 -23.20
CA GLY A 499 -14.55 -3.59 -24.18
C GLY A 499 -13.74 -2.28 -24.16
N SER A 500 -14.42 -1.20 -24.50
CA SER A 500 -13.82 0.12 -24.65
C SER A 500 -14.06 0.97 -23.40
N LEU A 501 -13.02 1.66 -22.95
CA LEU A 501 -13.10 2.58 -21.82
C LEU A 501 -14.09 3.72 -22.12
N TRP A 502 -14.07 4.23 -23.35
CA TRP A 502 -15.02 5.22 -23.88
C TRP A 502 -16.09 4.55 -24.73
N PRO A 503 -17.35 4.99 -24.68
CA PRO A 503 -18.30 4.57 -25.69
C PRO A 503 -17.74 4.90 -27.07
N ILE A 504 -17.73 3.91 -27.96
CA ILE A 504 -17.44 4.13 -29.38
C ILE A 504 -18.46 5.18 -29.82
N ARG A 505 -17.99 6.41 -30.08
CA ARG A 505 -18.84 7.43 -30.69
C ARG A 505 -19.21 6.90 -32.07
N HIS A 506 -20.34 6.20 -32.19
CA HIS A 506 -20.99 6.05 -33.46
C HIS A 506 -21.24 7.47 -33.95
N ARG A 507 -20.51 7.92 -34.97
CA ARG A 507 -20.84 9.14 -35.69
C ARG A 507 -22.32 9.01 -36.03
N ARG A 508 -23.18 9.77 -35.34
CA ARG A 508 -24.59 9.88 -35.73
C ARG A 508 -24.57 10.22 -37.21
N ARG A 509 -25.12 9.32 -38.04
CA ARG A 509 -25.35 9.62 -39.44
C ARG A 509 -26.41 10.72 -39.48
N ARG A 510 -25.92 11.90 -39.88
CA ARG A 510 -26.62 13.11 -40.32
C ARG A 510 -27.19 14.00 -39.24
#